data_AF-A0A2S8GSY0-F1
#
_entry.id   AF-A0A2S8GSY0-F1
#
_cell.length_a   1.000
_cell.length_b   1.000
_cell.length_c   1.000
_cell.angle_alpha   90.00
_cell.angle_beta   90.00
_cell.angle_gamma   90.00
#
_symmetry.space_group_name_H-M   'P 1'
#
loop_
_entity.id
_entity.type
_entity.pdbx_description
1 polymer ?
#
loop_
_entity_poly.entity_id
_entity_poly.type
_entity_poly.pdbx_seq_one_letter_code
_entity_poly.pdbx_strand_id
1 'polypeptide(L)'
;MPIEFACQVCKQTIRVPDGNEGRRTKCPNCSAIQPIPGGPAASGDAYSAGGAPQQPANPFADSTSSSPSQPNLGKSPYASPYAAHAGSMAVGFDEAKQKLAVPAIVCMALVGIMSALSVLSLLMFCVLVVAGEERDRVGFAMNIGFSALAIFFDIITLVALYKGSQMQSSAMAWAGFILAMIPCTTGVCCIFVMPFSIWGMVALSDAEVQRHFQG
;
A
#
# COMPACT_ATOMS: atom_id res chain seq x y z
N MET A 1 -29.72 -29.26 13.55
CA MET A 1 -30.47 -28.21 12.83
C MET A 1 -29.51 -27.07 12.60
N PRO A 2 -29.25 -26.64 11.35
CA PRO A 2 -28.18 -25.70 11.03
C PRO A 2 -28.24 -24.44 11.88
N ILE A 3 -27.06 -23.97 12.32
CA ILE A 3 -26.93 -22.79 13.16
C ILE A 3 -26.97 -21.54 12.27
N GLU A 4 -27.86 -20.61 12.60
CA GLU A 4 -28.01 -19.33 11.91
C GLU A 4 -27.63 -18.18 12.82
N PHE A 5 -26.75 -17.29 12.35
CA PHE A 5 -26.41 -16.06 13.08
C PHE A 5 -26.07 -14.92 12.13
N ALA A 6 -26.25 -13.69 12.60
CA ALA A 6 -25.98 -12.49 11.81
C ALA A 6 -24.49 -12.09 11.88
N CYS A 7 -23.90 -11.76 10.73
CA CYS A 7 -22.57 -11.19 10.66
C CYS A 7 -22.51 -9.84 11.39
N GLN A 8 -21.62 -9.66 12.35
CA GLN A 8 -21.45 -8.37 13.05
C GLN A 8 -20.96 -7.21 12.18
N VAL A 9 -20.40 -7.47 10.99
CA VAL A 9 -19.92 -6.41 10.08
C VAL A 9 -21.02 -5.97 9.10
N CYS A 10 -21.59 -6.91 8.36
CA CYS A 10 -22.55 -6.61 7.28
C CYS A 10 -24.01 -6.97 7.59
N LYS A 11 -24.29 -7.53 8.78
CA LYS A 11 -25.62 -7.97 9.24
C LYS A 11 -26.29 -9.08 8.41
N GLN A 12 -25.60 -9.67 7.44
CA GLN A 12 -26.10 -10.81 6.67
C GLN A 12 -26.19 -12.08 7.53
N THR A 13 -27.29 -12.83 7.40
CA THR A 13 -27.46 -14.14 8.06
C THR A 13 -26.53 -15.18 7.43
N ILE A 14 -25.72 -15.83 8.26
CA ILE A 14 -24.81 -16.91 7.89
C ILE A 14 -25.40 -18.23 8.39
N ARG A 15 -25.44 -19.24 7.51
CA ARG A 15 -25.82 -20.62 7.84
C ARG A 15 -24.58 -21.49 7.92
N VAL A 16 -24.38 -22.17 9.04
CA VAL A 16 -23.25 -23.09 9.22
C VAL A 16 -23.79 -24.49 9.56
N PRO A 17 -23.20 -25.57 9.01
CA PRO A 17 -23.52 -26.93 9.41
C PRO A 17 -23.24 -27.15 10.90
N ASP A 18 -24.05 -27.98 11.54
CA ASP A 18 -23.86 -28.39 12.93
C ASP A 18 -22.49 -29.05 13.14
N GLY A 19 -21.94 -28.98 14.36
CA GLY A 19 -20.61 -29.50 14.67
C GLY A 19 -19.47 -28.48 14.47
N ASN A 20 -19.78 -27.25 14.08
CA ASN A 20 -18.82 -26.15 13.96
C ASN A 20 -18.93 -25.13 15.11
N GLU A 21 -19.63 -25.47 16.19
CA GLU A 21 -19.80 -24.61 17.35
C GLU A 21 -18.44 -24.21 17.93
N GLY A 22 -18.25 -22.92 18.23
CA GLY A 22 -16.99 -22.41 18.77
C GLY A 22 -15.85 -22.27 17.76
N ARG A 23 -15.99 -22.76 16.52
CA ARG A 23 -15.04 -22.49 15.43
C ARG A 23 -15.26 -21.11 14.83
N ARG A 24 -14.31 -20.67 14.00
CA ARG A 24 -14.41 -19.44 13.20
C ARG A 24 -14.89 -19.76 11.80
N THR A 25 -15.82 -18.97 11.28
CA THR A 25 -16.29 -19.05 9.90
C THR A 25 -16.14 -17.71 9.18
N LYS A 26 -16.07 -17.75 7.85
CA LYS A 26 -15.94 -16.58 6.98
C LYS A 26 -17.32 -16.18 6.45
N CYS A 27 -17.68 -14.91 6.58
CA CYS A 27 -18.93 -14.40 6.02
C CYS A 27 -18.89 -14.44 4.48
N PRO A 28 -19.90 -15.01 3.80
CA PRO A 28 -19.93 -15.10 2.34
C PRO A 28 -20.12 -13.74 1.66
N ASN A 29 -20.61 -12.71 2.37
CA ASN A 29 -20.89 -11.39 1.79
C ASN A 29 -19.70 -10.42 1.95
N CYS A 30 -19.14 -10.28 3.16
CA CYS A 30 -18.08 -9.30 3.45
C CYS A 30 -16.71 -9.90 3.76
N SER A 31 -16.55 -11.23 3.70
CA SER A 31 -15.30 -11.95 4.00
C SER A 31 -14.77 -11.82 5.45
N ALA A 32 -15.52 -11.21 6.37
CA ALA A 32 -15.15 -11.11 7.78
C ALA A 32 -15.17 -12.48 8.48
N ILE A 33 -14.17 -12.75 9.32
CA ILE A 33 -14.05 -13.99 10.10
C ILE A 33 -14.74 -13.78 11.46
N GLN A 34 -15.73 -14.61 11.79
CA GLN A 34 -16.50 -14.48 13.04
C GLN A 34 -16.60 -15.82 13.79
N PRO A 35 -16.60 -15.79 15.14
CA PRO A 35 -16.82 -16.98 15.94
C PRO A 35 -18.28 -17.44 15.83
N ILE A 36 -18.50 -18.75 15.72
CA ILE A 36 -19.82 -19.36 15.68
C ILE A 36 -20.35 -19.49 17.12
N PRO A 37 -21.49 -18.85 17.46
CA PRO A 37 -22.07 -18.94 18.80
C PRO A 37 -22.54 -20.37 19.11
N GLY A 38 -22.46 -20.79 20.38
CA GLY A 38 -22.97 -22.08 20.85
C GLY A 38 -21.92 -23.14 21.21
N GLY A 39 -20.63 -22.87 21.01
CA GLY A 39 -19.57 -23.74 21.52
C GLY A 39 -19.40 -23.56 23.02
N PRO A 40 -19.01 -24.61 23.79
CA PRO A 40 -18.49 -24.38 25.13
C PRO A 40 -17.43 -23.31 25.02
N ALA A 41 -17.54 -22.25 25.82
CA ALA A 41 -16.58 -21.15 25.81
C ALA A 41 -15.19 -21.77 25.92
N ALA A 42 -14.48 -21.84 24.79
CA ALA A 42 -13.10 -22.25 24.77
C ALA A 42 -12.40 -21.18 25.58
N SER A 43 -12.21 -21.48 26.86
CA SER A 43 -11.45 -20.69 27.82
C SER A 43 -10.18 -20.29 27.09
N GLY A 44 -10.08 -18.99 26.81
CA GLY A 44 -9.16 -18.48 25.83
C GLY A 44 -7.75 -18.95 26.10
N ASP A 45 -7.25 -19.83 25.25
CA ASP A 45 -5.85 -19.80 24.88
C ASP A 45 -5.67 -18.50 24.12
N ALA A 46 -5.45 -17.45 24.91
CA ALA A 46 -4.73 -16.29 24.47
C ALA A 46 -3.49 -16.82 23.75
N TYR A 47 -3.48 -16.67 22.43
CA TYR A 47 -2.24 -16.69 21.66
C TYR A 47 -1.43 -15.49 22.15
N SER A 48 -0.77 -15.73 23.28
CA SER A 48 0.26 -14.90 23.86
C SER A 48 1.36 -14.84 22.80
N ALA A 49 1.57 -13.64 22.28
CA ALA A 49 2.79 -13.31 21.57
C ALA A 49 3.95 -13.48 22.55
N GLY A 50 4.58 -14.66 22.55
CA GLY A 50 5.70 -14.97 23.43
C GLY A 50 6.28 -16.35 23.17
N GLY A 51 7.48 -16.37 22.57
CA GLY A 51 8.35 -17.56 22.52
C GLY A 51 8.47 -18.18 21.14
N ALA A 52 9.48 -17.72 20.37
CA ALA A 52 10.06 -18.58 19.35
C ALA A 52 10.59 -19.85 20.03
N PRO A 53 10.26 -21.06 19.55
CA PRO A 53 10.95 -22.26 20.01
C PRO A 53 12.43 -22.12 19.61
N GLN A 54 13.32 -22.18 20.59
CA GLN A 54 14.75 -22.36 20.35
C GLN A 54 14.90 -23.66 19.57
N GLN A 55 15.16 -23.50 18.28
CA GLN A 55 15.47 -24.58 17.37
C GLN A 55 16.78 -25.21 17.85
N PRO A 56 16.82 -26.51 18.21
CA PRO A 56 18.06 -27.15 18.60
C PRO A 56 19.06 -27.02 17.46
N ALA A 57 20.25 -26.51 17.78
CA ALA A 57 21.34 -26.30 16.83
C ALA A 57 21.59 -27.61 16.06
N ASN A 58 21.29 -27.60 14.76
CA ASN A 58 21.46 -28.75 13.89
C ASN A 58 22.95 -28.84 13.50
N PRO A 59 23.72 -29.82 13.99
CA PRO A 59 25.17 -29.87 13.83
C PRO A 59 25.63 -30.29 12.42
N PHE A 60 24.72 -30.35 11.45
CA PHE A 60 24.98 -30.75 10.06
C PHE A 60 24.86 -29.60 9.05
N ALA A 61 24.78 -28.34 9.50
CA ALA A 61 24.62 -27.19 8.62
C ALA A 61 25.93 -26.69 7.94
N ASP A 62 27.03 -27.43 8.07
CA ASP A 62 28.25 -27.17 7.29
C ASP A 62 28.29 -28.06 6.05
N SER A 63 27.69 -27.57 4.96
CA SER A 63 28.25 -27.80 3.62
C SER A 63 27.75 -26.75 2.64
N THR A 64 28.63 -25.79 2.37
CA THR A 64 28.80 -25.14 1.07
C THR A 64 28.36 -26.05 -0.09
N SER A 65 27.24 -25.73 -0.72
CA SER A 65 26.85 -26.30 -2.01
C SER A 65 26.30 -25.21 -2.91
N SER A 66 27.14 -24.81 -3.85
CA SER A 66 26.78 -24.17 -5.11
C SER A 66 25.61 -24.92 -5.74
N SER A 67 24.46 -24.26 -5.86
CA SER A 67 23.25 -24.84 -6.45
C SER A 67 23.34 -24.79 -7.98
N PRO A 68 23.41 -25.93 -8.70
CA PRO A 68 23.22 -25.96 -10.13
C PRO A 68 21.73 -25.99 -10.44
N SER A 69 21.37 -25.30 -11.52
CA SER A 69 20.09 -25.29 -12.23
C SER A 69 19.24 -26.55 -12.00
N GLN A 70 18.13 -26.46 -11.28
CA GLN A 70 17.18 -27.57 -11.19
C GLN A 70 16.33 -27.68 -12.47
N PRO A 71 16.33 -28.84 -13.14
CA PRO A 71 15.40 -29.13 -14.22
C PRO A 71 14.06 -29.60 -13.63
N ASN A 72 12.99 -28.92 -14.07
CA ASN A 72 11.58 -29.35 -14.10
C ASN A 72 11.23 -30.58 -13.24
N LEU A 73 11.13 -30.37 -11.92
CA LEU A 73 10.82 -31.41 -10.96
C LEU A 73 9.32 -31.68 -10.98
N GLY A 74 8.94 -32.87 -11.44
CA GLY A 74 7.56 -33.36 -11.45
C GLY A 74 6.93 -33.29 -10.06
N LYS A 75 5.65 -32.91 -10.04
CA LYS A 75 4.75 -32.80 -8.88
C LYS A 75 4.98 -33.97 -7.91
N SER A 76 5.62 -33.71 -6.77
CA SER A 76 5.77 -34.72 -5.73
C SER A 76 4.39 -34.98 -5.09
N PRO A 77 3.96 -36.25 -4.93
CA PRO A 77 2.65 -36.60 -4.37
C PRO A 77 2.45 -36.21 -2.90
N TYR A 78 3.53 -35.78 -2.23
CA TYR A 78 3.58 -35.37 -0.83
C TYR A 78 3.74 -33.85 -0.65
N ALA A 79 3.50 -33.06 -1.69
CA ALA A 79 3.41 -31.60 -1.54
C ALA A 79 2.26 -31.28 -0.58
N SER A 80 2.60 -30.76 0.60
CA SER A 80 1.59 -30.39 1.58
C SER A 80 0.66 -29.32 0.98
N PRO A 81 -0.64 -29.32 1.32
CA PRO A 81 -1.59 -28.33 0.79
C PRO A 81 -1.16 -26.88 1.04
N TYR A 82 -0.25 -26.63 1.99
CA TYR A 82 0.33 -25.31 2.23
C TYR A 82 1.18 -24.78 1.06
N ALA A 83 1.86 -25.64 0.30
CA ALA A 83 2.69 -25.21 -0.84
C ALA A 83 1.84 -24.69 -2.02
N ALA A 84 0.63 -25.23 -2.20
CA ALA A 84 -0.31 -24.76 -3.23
C ALA A 84 -0.86 -23.36 -2.92
N HIS A 85 -1.00 -23.00 -1.64
CA HIS A 85 -1.48 -21.68 -1.24
C HIS A 85 -0.41 -20.57 -1.38
N ALA A 86 0.87 -20.91 -1.18
CA ALA A 86 1.98 -19.96 -1.37
C ALA A 86 2.07 -19.46 -2.84
N GLY A 87 1.86 -20.36 -3.80
CA GLY A 87 1.82 -20.00 -5.23
C GLY A 87 0.65 -19.09 -5.60
N SER A 88 -0.53 -19.29 -4.98
CA SER A 88 -1.71 -18.46 -5.24
C SER A 88 -1.57 -17.03 -4.69
N MET A 89 -0.81 -16.83 -3.61
CA MET A 89 -0.59 -15.49 -3.04
C MET A 89 0.40 -14.65 -3.85
N ALA A 90 1.38 -15.27 -4.50
CA ALA A 90 2.31 -14.55 -5.38
C ALA A 90 1.58 -13.96 -6.61
N VAL A 91 0.62 -14.69 -7.18
CA VAL A 91 -0.17 -14.22 -8.34
C VAL A 91 -1.04 -13.01 -7.98
N GLY A 92 -1.61 -12.97 -6.77
CA GLY A 92 -2.43 -11.82 -6.31
C GLY A 92 -1.61 -10.55 -6.08
N PHE A 93 -0.37 -10.68 -5.59
CA PHE A 93 0.50 -9.53 -5.31
C PHE A 93 0.88 -8.76 -6.58
N ASP A 94 1.25 -9.46 -7.65
CA ASP A 94 1.61 -8.82 -8.91
C ASP A 94 0.41 -8.12 -9.57
N GLU A 95 -0.79 -8.72 -9.45
CA GLU A 95 -2.02 -8.11 -9.95
C GLU A 95 -2.41 -6.85 -9.16
N ALA A 96 -2.31 -6.90 -7.83
CA ALA A 96 -2.54 -5.73 -6.95
C ALA A 96 -1.53 -4.61 -7.24
N LYS A 97 -0.26 -4.97 -7.40
CA LYS A 97 0.80 -4.01 -7.75
C LYS A 97 0.55 -3.37 -9.10
N GLN A 98 0.10 -4.13 -10.10
CA GLN A 98 -0.18 -3.62 -11.43
C GLN A 98 -1.34 -2.61 -11.42
N LYS A 99 -2.38 -2.86 -10.62
CA LYS A 99 -3.53 -1.94 -10.46
C LYS A 99 -3.12 -0.62 -9.80
N LEU A 100 -2.20 -0.66 -8.83
CA LEU A 100 -1.73 0.53 -8.10
C LEU A 100 -0.57 1.26 -8.80
N ALA A 101 0.23 0.57 -9.60
CA ALA A 101 1.42 1.16 -10.25
C ALA A 101 1.04 2.23 -11.27
N VAL A 102 -0.01 2.02 -12.06
CA VAL A 102 -0.43 2.98 -13.10
C VAL A 102 -0.81 4.35 -12.51
N PRO A 103 -1.71 4.48 -11.50
CA PRO A 103 -2.01 5.77 -10.90
C PRO A 103 -0.78 6.43 -10.30
N ALA A 104 0.04 5.66 -9.59
CA ALA A 104 1.22 6.16 -8.91
C ALA A 104 2.27 6.71 -9.89
N ILE A 105 2.55 6.00 -10.99
CA ILE A 105 3.50 6.42 -12.01
C ILE A 105 2.99 7.68 -12.72
N VAL A 106 1.70 7.73 -13.08
CA VAL A 106 1.11 8.91 -13.73
C VAL A 106 1.17 10.12 -12.80
N CYS A 107 0.80 9.97 -11.52
CA CYS A 107 0.94 11.05 -10.53
C CYS A 107 2.39 11.48 -10.35
N MET A 108 3.35 10.55 -10.22
CA MET A 108 4.78 10.88 -10.10
C MET A 108 5.31 11.63 -11.32
N ALA A 109 4.94 11.21 -12.53
CA ALA A 109 5.35 11.87 -13.76
C ALA A 109 4.77 13.30 -13.85
N LEU A 110 3.47 13.47 -13.55
CA LEU A 110 2.81 14.77 -13.56
C LEU A 110 3.44 15.70 -12.51
N VAL A 111 3.58 15.26 -11.26
CA VAL A 111 4.21 16.06 -10.19
C VAL A 111 5.65 16.40 -10.54
N GLY A 112 6.42 15.45 -11.08
CA GLY A 112 7.81 15.66 -11.49
C GLY A 112 7.96 16.69 -12.62
N ILE A 113 7.12 16.61 -13.67
CA ILE A 113 7.12 17.59 -14.76
C ILE A 113 6.75 18.98 -14.23
N MET A 114 5.76 19.08 -13.35
CA MET A 114 5.32 20.35 -12.79
C MET A 114 6.37 20.98 -11.85
N SER A 115 7.03 20.15 -11.03
CA SER A 115 8.16 20.56 -10.21
C SER A 115 9.29 21.11 -11.08
N ALA A 116 9.64 20.42 -12.16
CA ALA A 116 10.67 20.87 -13.09
C ALA A 116 10.31 22.21 -13.77
N LEU A 117 9.06 22.37 -14.21
CA LEU A 117 8.58 23.64 -14.79
C LEU A 117 8.58 24.77 -13.76
N SER A 118 8.26 24.49 -12.50
CA SER A 118 8.30 25.47 -11.40
C SER A 118 9.72 25.93 -11.11
N VAL A 119 10.69 25.01 -11.08
CA VAL A 119 12.11 25.32 -10.96
C VAL A 119 12.59 26.14 -12.15
N LEU A 120 12.21 25.78 -13.38
CA LEU A 120 12.58 26.53 -14.58
C LEU A 120 12.01 27.95 -14.56
N SER A 121 10.75 28.11 -14.13
CA SER A 121 10.11 29.42 -13.97
C SER A 121 10.83 30.27 -12.92
N LEU A 122 11.22 29.67 -11.78
CA LEU A 122 11.99 30.35 -10.73
C LEU A 122 13.36 30.80 -11.27
N LEU A 123 14.07 29.93 -12.00
CA LEU A 123 15.35 30.27 -12.62
C LEU A 123 15.20 31.42 -13.63
N MET A 124 14.19 31.36 -14.50
CA MET A 124 13.91 32.42 -15.46
C MET A 124 13.60 33.74 -14.75
N PHE A 125 12.81 33.70 -13.66
CA PHE A 125 12.50 34.86 -12.84
C PHE A 125 13.75 35.47 -12.18
N CYS A 126 14.65 34.63 -11.65
CA CYS A 126 15.94 35.08 -11.12
C CYS A 126 16.81 35.76 -12.19
N VAL A 127 16.85 35.21 -13.41
CA VAL A 127 17.61 35.81 -14.54
C VAL A 127 17.07 37.19 -14.90
N LEU A 128 15.74 37.37 -14.98
CA LEU A 128 15.13 38.67 -15.28
C LEU A 128 15.45 39.72 -14.22
N VAL A 129 15.50 39.33 -12.94
CA VAL A 129 15.85 40.24 -11.84
C VAL A 129 17.31 40.64 -11.89
N VAL A 130 18.21 39.70 -12.21
CA VAL A 130 19.64 39.99 -12.42
C VAL A 130 19.87 40.88 -13.64
N ALA A 131 19.01 40.79 -14.66
CA ALA A 131 19.08 41.65 -15.84
C ALA A 131 18.73 43.13 -15.57
N GLY A 132 18.40 43.50 -14.33
CA GLY A 132 18.29 44.90 -13.90
C GLY A 132 16.94 45.53 -14.16
N GLU A 133 15.90 44.74 -14.42
CA GLU A 133 14.53 45.23 -14.38
C GLU A 133 14.21 45.60 -12.92
N GLU A 134 14.05 46.89 -12.60
CA GLU A 134 13.67 47.36 -11.25
C GLU A 134 12.28 46.84 -10.90
N ARG A 135 12.24 45.60 -10.44
CA ARG A 135 11.04 44.89 -10.03
C ARG A 135 10.83 45.07 -8.54
N ASP A 136 9.57 45.15 -8.12
CA ASP A 136 9.16 45.21 -6.72
C ASP A 136 9.87 44.14 -5.87
N ARG A 137 10.83 44.57 -5.04
CA ARG A 137 11.63 43.68 -4.16
C ARG A 137 10.75 42.83 -3.24
N VAL A 138 9.60 43.37 -2.82
CA VAL A 138 8.62 42.65 -1.99
C VAL A 138 7.97 41.52 -2.78
N GLY A 139 7.57 41.79 -4.02
CA GLY A 139 7.00 40.77 -4.92
C GLY A 139 8.02 39.66 -5.23
N PHE A 140 9.28 40.03 -5.43
CA PHE A 140 10.38 39.08 -5.61
C PHE A 140 10.58 38.17 -4.40
N ALA A 141 10.68 38.73 -3.20
CA ALA A 141 10.87 37.96 -1.98
C ALA A 141 9.69 37.03 -1.69
N MET A 142 8.44 37.49 -1.90
CA MET A 142 7.25 36.65 -1.75
C MET A 142 7.21 35.51 -2.77
N ASN A 143 7.54 35.78 -4.04
CA ASN A 143 7.54 34.76 -5.08
C ASN A 143 8.59 33.67 -4.80
N ILE A 144 9.81 34.06 -4.44
CA ILE A 144 10.86 33.10 -4.06
C ILE A 144 10.45 32.28 -2.84
N GLY A 145 9.93 32.91 -1.79
CA GLY A 145 9.51 32.21 -0.57
C GLY A 145 8.41 31.20 -0.86
N PHE A 146 7.42 31.58 -1.65
CA PHE A 146 6.31 30.71 -2.04
C PHE A 146 6.78 29.56 -2.93
N SER A 147 7.61 29.82 -3.95
CA SER A 147 8.15 28.79 -4.82
C SER A 147 9.08 27.82 -4.10
N ALA A 148 9.87 28.28 -3.12
CA ALA A 148 10.70 27.40 -2.30
C ALA A 148 9.85 26.45 -1.45
N LEU A 149 8.78 26.96 -0.83
CA LEU A 149 7.82 26.15 -0.09
C LEU A 149 7.11 25.14 -1.00
N ALA A 150 6.71 25.56 -2.21
CA ALA A 150 6.11 24.70 -3.21
C ALA A 150 7.00 23.51 -3.57
N ILE A 151 8.26 23.79 -3.94
CA ILE A 151 9.25 22.77 -4.30
C ILE A 151 9.47 21.80 -3.12
N PHE A 152 9.50 22.31 -1.89
CA PHE A 152 9.63 21.47 -0.71
C PHE A 152 8.47 20.48 -0.56
N PHE A 153 7.21 20.94 -0.71
CA PHE A 153 6.04 20.05 -0.67
C PHE A 153 6.01 19.07 -1.84
N ASP A 154 6.42 19.48 -3.04
CA ASP A 154 6.54 18.60 -4.21
C ASP A 154 7.55 17.48 -3.96
N ILE A 155 8.71 17.78 -3.37
CA ILE A 155 9.72 16.78 -3.02
C ILE A 155 9.16 15.79 -2.00
N ILE A 156 8.49 16.27 -0.95
CA ILE A 156 7.87 15.38 0.05
C ILE A 156 6.83 14.46 -0.62
N THR A 157 6.00 15.02 -1.50
CA THR A 157 4.96 14.29 -2.23
C THR A 157 5.58 13.22 -3.14
N LEU A 158 6.64 13.55 -3.88
CA LEU A 158 7.38 12.62 -4.72
C LEU A 158 8.01 11.48 -3.89
N VAL A 159 8.63 11.80 -2.76
CA VAL A 159 9.22 10.79 -1.87
C VAL A 159 8.14 9.89 -1.27
N ALA A 160 7.01 10.46 -0.86
CA ALA A 160 5.87 9.71 -0.31
C ALA A 160 5.25 8.78 -1.36
N LEU A 161 5.04 9.25 -2.60
CA LEU A 161 4.55 8.45 -3.72
C LEU A 161 5.56 7.36 -4.12
N TYR A 162 6.85 7.69 -4.18
CA TYR A 162 7.91 6.72 -4.49
C TYR A 162 7.95 5.59 -3.44
N LYS A 163 7.99 5.93 -2.16
CA LYS A 163 7.95 4.93 -1.07
C LYS A 163 6.63 4.17 -1.01
N GLY A 164 5.51 4.86 -1.26
CA GLY A 164 4.18 4.25 -1.34
C GLY A 164 4.09 3.22 -2.46
N SER A 165 4.70 3.50 -3.62
CA SER A 165 4.75 2.58 -4.75
C SER A 165 5.59 1.32 -4.48
N GLN A 166 6.52 1.37 -3.52
CA GLN A 166 7.30 0.22 -3.07
C GLN A 166 6.54 -0.69 -2.10
N MET A 167 5.27 -0.39 -1.78
CA MET A 167 4.43 -1.15 -0.83
C MET A 167 5.03 -1.32 0.58
N GLN A 168 6.00 -0.47 0.97
CA GLN A 168 6.62 -0.53 2.30
C GLN A 168 5.71 -0.01 3.41
N SER A 169 4.87 0.99 3.14
CA SER A 169 3.94 1.50 4.15
C SER A 169 2.67 2.09 3.50
N SER A 170 1.52 1.63 3.96
CA SER A 170 0.20 2.11 3.48
C SER A 170 0.00 3.59 3.84
N ALA A 171 0.46 3.99 5.04
CA ALA A 171 0.33 5.37 5.51
C ALA A 171 1.08 6.37 4.63
N MET A 172 2.29 6.05 4.13
CA MET A 172 3.00 6.95 3.21
C MET A 172 2.34 7.02 1.84
N ALA A 173 1.78 5.91 1.35
CA ALA A 173 1.04 5.91 0.08
C ALA A 173 -0.18 6.83 0.18
N TRP A 174 -0.98 6.70 1.24
CA TRP A 174 -2.11 7.59 1.53
C TRP A 174 -1.68 9.05 1.67
N ALA A 175 -0.63 9.31 2.44
CA ALA A 175 -0.09 10.66 2.62
C ALA A 175 0.34 11.27 1.27
N GLY A 176 0.98 10.49 0.40
CA GLY A 176 1.38 10.95 -0.93
C GLY A 176 0.20 11.40 -1.80
N PHE A 177 -0.90 10.63 -1.84
CA PHE A 177 -2.09 11.01 -2.60
C PHE A 177 -2.87 12.20 -1.98
N ILE A 178 -2.90 12.30 -0.65
CA ILE A 178 -3.52 13.44 0.04
C ILE A 178 -2.69 14.70 -0.20
N LEU A 179 -1.36 14.63 -0.05
CA LEU A 179 -0.47 15.76 -0.30
C LEU A 179 -0.52 16.20 -1.78
N ALA A 180 -0.63 15.25 -2.71
CA ALA A 180 -0.83 15.56 -4.13
C ALA A 180 -2.19 16.24 -4.42
N MET A 181 -3.17 16.10 -3.53
CA MET A 181 -4.45 16.79 -3.62
C MET A 181 -4.40 18.20 -3.04
N ILE A 182 -3.51 18.48 -2.09
CA ILE A 182 -3.42 19.78 -1.42
C ILE A 182 -2.91 20.80 -2.45
N PRO A 183 -3.80 21.64 -3.03
CA PRO A 183 -3.53 22.41 -4.21
C PRO A 183 -2.93 23.75 -3.79
N CYS A 184 -1.80 23.72 -3.09
CA CYS A 184 -1.34 24.91 -2.42
C CYS A 184 -0.47 25.81 -3.28
N THR A 185 0.03 25.38 -4.44
CA THR A 185 1.10 26.14 -5.11
C THR A 185 1.03 26.28 -6.63
N THR A 186 0.19 25.50 -7.34
CA THR A 186 0.35 25.37 -8.81
C THR A 186 -0.96 25.42 -9.61
N GLY A 187 -1.73 26.51 -9.48
CA GLY A 187 -2.72 26.97 -10.48
C GLY A 187 -3.59 25.91 -11.17
N VAL A 188 -3.65 25.96 -12.51
CA VAL A 188 -4.54 25.14 -13.38
C VAL A 188 -4.22 23.63 -13.33
N CYS A 189 -3.03 23.24 -12.87
CA CYS A 189 -2.55 21.86 -12.95
C CYS A 189 -3.23 20.92 -11.96
N CYS A 190 -3.85 21.44 -10.89
CA CYS A 190 -4.61 20.66 -9.94
C CYS A 190 -5.76 19.88 -10.61
N ILE A 191 -6.35 20.44 -11.67
CA ILE A 191 -7.46 19.82 -12.41
C ILE A 191 -7.02 18.49 -13.04
N PHE A 192 -5.77 18.39 -13.48
CA PHE A 192 -5.24 17.17 -14.09
C PHE A 192 -4.81 16.14 -13.05
N VAL A 193 -4.28 16.56 -11.91
CA VAL A 193 -3.80 15.64 -10.86
C VAL A 193 -4.95 15.04 -10.05
N MET A 194 -6.01 15.81 -9.79
CA MET A 194 -7.17 15.39 -8.99
C MET A 194 -7.78 14.04 -9.42
N PRO A 195 -8.13 13.78 -10.70
CA PRO A 195 -8.76 12.51 -11.07
C PRO A 195 -7.85 11.30 -10.83
N PHE A 196 -6.54 11.46 -11.07
CA PHE A 196 -5.58 10.37 -10.82
C PHE A 196 -5.33 10.16 -9.32
N SER A 197 -5.30 11.23 -8.52
CA SER A 197 -5.19 11.12 -7.06
C SER A 197 -6.42 10.45 -6.43
N ILE A 198 -7.64 10.79 -6.89
CA ILE A 198 -8.88 10.11 -6.45
C ILE A 198 -8.82 8.62 -6.81
N TRP A 199 -8.43 8.32 -8.05
CA TRP A 199 -8.31 6.93 -8.49
C TRP A 199 -7.29 6.14 -7.68
N GLY A 200 -6.13 6.73 -7.38
CA GLY A 200 -5.11 6.15 -6.51
C GLY A 200 -5.62 5.87 -5.10
N MET A 201 -6.40 6.80 -4.51
CA MET A 201 -7.02 6.58 -3.20
C MET A 201 -8.07 5.47 -3.21
N VAL A 202 -8.90 5.39 -4.26
CA VAL A 202 -9.87 4.29 -4.40
C VAL A 202 -9.14 2.94 -4.53
N ALA A 203 -8.07 2.88 -5.32
CA ALA A 203 -7.25 1.67 -5.45
C ALA A 203 -6.60 1.28 -4.11
N LEU A 204 -6.15 2.24 -3.30
CA LEU A 204 -5.63 2.00 -1.94
C LEU A 204 -6.70 1.63 -0.91
N SER A 205 -7.97 1.94 -1.16
CA SER A 205 -9.07 1.59 -0.26
C SER A 205 -9.48 0.12 -0.35
N ASP A 206 -9.01 -0.59 -1.38
CA ASP A 206 -9.27 -2.01 -1.52
C ASP A 206 -8.59 -2.82 -0.40
N ALA A 207 -9.37 -3.60 0.32
CA ALA A 207 -8.90 -4.42 1.43
C ALA A 207 -7.88 -5.47 0.98
N GLU A 208 -7.94 -5.91 -0.29
CA GLU A 208 -6.94 -6.82 -0.85
C GLU A 208 -5.57 -6.14 -0.95
N VAL A 209 -5.53 -4.92 -1.48
CA VAL A 209 -4.31 -4.11 -1.59
C VAL A 209 -3.75 -3.80 -0.21
N GLN A 210 -4.61 -3.45 0.76
CA GLN A 210 -4.18 -3.17 2.13
C GLN A 210 -3.57 -4.37 2.86
N ARG A 211 -4.02 -5.60 2.58
CA ARG A 211 -3.45 -6.82 3.17
C ARG A 211 -2.03 -7.12 2.72
N HIS A 212 -1.62 -6.58 1.59
CA HIS A 212 -0.27 -6.79 1.03
C HIS A 212 0.76 -5.75 1.51
N PHE A 213 0.34 -4.67 2.15
CA PHE A 213 1.27 -3.75 2.80
C PHE A 213 1.86 -4.40 4.05
N GLN A 214 3.18 -4.34 4.19
CA GLN A 214 3.85 -4.70 5.43
C GLN A 214 3.47 -3.63 6.47
N GLY A 215 2.66 -4.02 7.45
CA GLY A 215 2.20 -3.15 8.53
C GLY A 215 3.34 -2.69 9.43
#